data_AF-A0AAJ5X0Q6-F1
#
_entry.id   AF-A0AAJ5X0Q6-F1
#
_cell.length_a   1.000
_cell.length_b   1.000
_cell.length_c   1.000
_cell.angle_alpha   90.00
_cell.angle_beta   90.00
_cell.angle_gamma   90.00
#
_symmetry.space_group_name_H-M   'P 1'
#
loop_
_entity.id
_entity.type
_entity.pdbx_description
1 polymer ?
#
loop_
_entity_poly.entity_id
_entity_poly.type
_entity_poly.pdbx_seq_one_letter_code
_entity_poly.pdbx_strand_id
1 'polypeptide(L)'
;MNKPVTHRLLDTTVGAGSGLRSRIVERPGLSLARDDLAVLVEDVRSIARSALGDRDLSYGIFSGDPETLSRSVLTIVYEKNGGRPVAFNALAILDADLGGRSVEVLHLGLVMVRPDVRGAGLSATLYGLTCVLLFVRRQCRAVWISSVTQVPAVVGMVAETFSDVYPSRPGARRSFHHERLAQQIMGRWRHAFGVGEEAGFDTDRFVITNAYTGGSDELKKSFDIAAKHRDAIYNDLCATALDYSRGDDLLQIGQIDMRAASRYLAKVAPPDTVPGLLGSFALLMIQAALLPLVHWLDHTQPWGSLRAWKT
;
A
#
# COMPACT_ATOMS: atom_id res chain seq x y z
N MET A 1 9.47 32.72 9.79
CA MET A 1 8.59 31.54 9.71
C MET A 1 8.34 31.21 8.25
N ASN A 2 9.19 30.38 7.66
CA ASN A 2 8.98 29.92 6.29
C ASN A 2 7.86 28.88 6.31
N LYS A 3 6.73 29.18 5.65
CA LYS A 3 5.73 28.15 5.34
C LYS A 3 6.43 27.07 4.51
N PRO A 4 6.36 25.79 4.89
CA PRO A 4 6.86 24.73 4.03
C PRO A 4 6.13 24.82 2.69
N VAL A 5 6.86 24.58 1.60
CA VAL A 5 6.28 24.44 0.26
C VAL A 5 5.15 23.41 0.38
N THR A 6 3.90 23.87 0.27
CA THR A 6 2.74 22.99 0.19
C THR A 6 2.87 22.21 -1.11
N HIS A 7 3.50 21.04 -1.06
CA HIS A 7 3.44 20.08 -2.15
C HIS A 7 1.96 19.81 -2.40
N ARG A 8 1.41 20.35 -3.51
CA ARG A 8 0.01 20.14 -3.91
C ARG A 8 -0.30 18.65 -3.80
N LEU A 9 -1.18 18.28 -2.88
CA LEU A 9 -1.57 16.89 -2.64
C LEU A 9 -2.14 16.31 -3.93
N LEU A 10 -1.90 15.03 -4.18
CA LEU A 10 -2.38 14.35 -5.38
C LEU A 10 -3.92 14.24 -5.35
N ASP A 11 -4.59 14.80 -6.36
CA ASP A 11 -5.96 14.43 -6.74
C ASP A 11 -5.96 14.34 -8.26
N THR A 12 -6.05 13.12 -8.80
CA THR A 12 -5.95 12.88 -10.23
C THR A 12 -6.90 11.78 -10.69
N THR A 13 -7.31 11.85 -11.95
CA THR A 13 -8.09 10.80 -12.60
C THR A 13 -7.33 10.24 -13.80
N VAL A 14 -7.25 8.91 -13.86
CA VAL A 14 -6.52 8.17 -14.89
C VAL A 14 -7.39 7.05 -15.47
N GLY A 15 -7.12 6.64 -16.71
CA GLY A 15 -7.81 5.49 -17.31
C GLY A 15 -7.47 4.19 -16.59
N ALA A 16 -8.48 3.36 -16.33
CA ALA A 16 -8.34 2.07 -15.63
C ALA A 16 -8.70 0.86 -16.52
N GLY A 17 -8.60 1.03 -17.85
CA GLY A 17 -9.02 0.03 -18.85
C GLY A 17 -10.30 0.42 -19.59
N SER A 18 -10.85 -0.53 -20.36
CA SER A 18 -12.06 -0.31 -21.16
C SER A 18 -13.25 -0.01 -20.26
N GLY A 19 -13.90 1.15 -20.49
CA GLY A 19 -15.07 1.56 -19.71
C GLY A 19 -14.80 2.01 -18.27
N LEU A 20 -13.55 2.04 -17.78
CA LEU A 20 -13.23 2.37 -16.38
C LEU A 20 -12.29 3.57 -16.23
N ARG A 21 -12.47 4.32 -15.13
CA ARG A 21 -11.58 5.40 -14.70
C ARG A 21 -11.22 5.21 -13.23
N SER A 22 -10.01 5.59 -12.84
CA SER A 22 -9.54 5.57 -11.46
C SER A 22 -9.29 6.98 -10.98
N ARG A 23 -9.81 7.36 -9.81
CA ARG A 23 -9.48 8.60 -9.10
C ARG A 23 -8.56 8.26 -7.94
N ILE A 24 -7.44 8.95 -7.83
CA ILE A 24 -6.42 8.76 -6.80
C ILE A 24 -6.30 10.06 -6.01
N VAL A 25 -6.57 9.99 -4.70
CA VAL A 25 -6.56 11.13 -3.78
C VAL A 25 -5.61 10.85 -2.61
N GLU A 26 -4.57 11.67 -2.50
CA GLU A 26 -3.62 11.67 -1.38
C GLU A 26 -4.14 12.57 -0.27
N ARG A 27 -4.13 12.05 0.96
CA ARG A 27 -4.53 12.71 2.20
C ARG A 27 -5.88 13.43 2.04
N PRO A 28 -6.97 12.72 1.68
CA PRO A 28 -8.28 13.31 1.39
C PRO A 28 -8.84 14.21 2.50
N GLY A 29 -8.51 13.94 3.77
CA GLY A 29 -8.88 14.80 4.90
C GLY A 29 -8.22 16.20 4.89
N LEU A 30 -7.18 16.40 4.07
CA LEU A 30 -6.49 17.68 3.87
C LEU A 30 -6.70 18.26 2.46
N SER A 31 -6.93 17.40 1.46
CA SER A 31 -7.01 17.80 0.05
C SER A 31 -8.41 18.11 -0.45
N LEU A 32 -9.46 17.58 0.21
CA LEU A 32 -10.84 17.75 -0.21
C LEU A 32 -11.65 18.64 0.74
N ALA A 33 -12.68 19.29 0.20
CA ALA A 33 -13.72 19.92 1.00
C ALA A 33 -14.54 18.86 1.74
N ARG A 34 -15.25 19.25 2.81
CA ARG A 34 -16.02 18.32 3.64
C ARG A 34 -17.08 17.55 2.85
N ASP A 35 -17.78 18.21 1.93
CA ASP A 35 -18.83 17.58 1.13
C ASP A 35 -18.24 16.56 0.14
N ASP A 36 -17.13 16.91 -0.52
CA ASP A 36 -16.41 16.00 -1.43
C ASP A 36 -15.83 14.79 -0.67
N LEU A 37 -15.34 15.01 0.55
CA LEU A 37 -14.84 13.95 1.43
C LEU A 37 -15.97 12.99 1.83
N ALA A 38 -17.14 13.52 2.17
CA ALA A 38 -18.31 12.72 2.52
C ALA A 38 -18.77 11.84 1.35
N VAL A 39 -18.79 12.39 0.13
CA VAL A 39 -19.08 11.62 -1.10
C VAL A 39 -18.06 10.51 -1.31
N LEU A 40 -16.76 10.82 -1.16
CA LEU A 40 -15.69 9.84 -1.33
C LEU A 40 -15.79 8.69 -0.31
N VAL A 41 -16.13 8.99 0.94
CA VAL A 41 -16.34 7.98 2.00
C VAL A 41 -17.56 7.13 1.69
N GLU A 42 -18.65 7.73 1.20
CA GLU A 42 -19.86 6.98 0.84
C GLU A 42 -19.63 6.05 -0.36
N ASP A 43 -18.84 6.46 -1.35
CA ASP A 43 -18.44 5.58 -2.47
C ASP A 43 -17.72 4.32 -1.95
N VAL A 44 -16.80 4.49 -1.01
CA VAL A 44 -16.06 3.39 -0.37
C VAL A 44 -16.99 2.48 0.43
N ARG A 45 -17.89 3.04 1.23
CA ARG A 45 -18.89 2.29 2.00
C ARG A 45 -19.86 1.53 1.09
N SER A 46 -20.28 2.12 -0.02
CA SER A 46 -21.15 1.49 -1.02
C SER A 46 -20.49 0.26 -1.66
N ILE A 47 -19.19 0.34 -1.99
CA ILE A 47 -18.43 -0.81 -2.47
C ILE A 47 -18.32 -1.90 -1.38
N ALA A 48 -18.00 -1.51 -0.15
CA ALA A 48 -17.86 -2.45 0.97
C ALA A 48 -19.17 -3.19 1.26
N ARG A 49 -20.30 -2.48 1.37
CA ARG A 49 -21.64 -3.08 1.52
C ARG A 49 -21.94 -4.09 0.41
N SER A 50 -21.59 -3.77 -0.83
CA SER A 50 -21.77 -4.70 -1.94
C SER A 50 -20.88 -5.94 -1.86
N ALA A 51 -19.68 -5.83 -1.27
CA ALA A 51 -18.71 -6.92 -1.20
C ALA A 51 -18.91 -7.80 0.04
N LEU A 52 -19.40 -7.23 1.14
CA LEU A 52 -19.53 -7.88 2.45
C LEU A 52 -20.96 -8.32 2.78
N GLY A 53 -21.99 -7.74 2.14
CA GLY A 53 -23.39 -7.97 2.48
C GLY A 53 -23.81 -7.18 3.72
N ASP A 54 -24.44 -7.86 4.68
CA ASP A 54 -24.91 -7.28 5.96
C ASP A 54 -23.77 -7.05 6.98
N ARG A 55 -22.55 -7.45 6.63
CA ARG A 55 -21.35 -7.27 7.46
C ARG A 55 -20.74 -5.90 7.23
N ASP A 56 -20.29 -5.26 8.30
CA ASP A 56 -19.73 -3.92 8.27
C ASP A 56 -18.28 -3.89 8.79
N LEU A 57 -17.53 -2.87 8.39
CA LEU A 57 -16.17 -2.61 8.87
C LEU A 57 -16.14 -1.24 9.51
N SER A 58 -15.66 -1.15 10.76
CA SER A 58 -15.70 0.10 11.54
C SER A 58 -14.35 0.82 11.63
N TYR A 59 -13.29 0.28 11.02
CA TYR A 59 -11.93 0.80 11.17
C TYR A 59 -11.46 1.68 9.99
N GLY A 60 -10.39 2.45 10.24
CA GLY A 60 -9.65 3.17 9.21
C GLY A 60 -10.55 4.09 8.37
N ILE A 61 -10.53 3.90 7.05
CA ILE A 61 -11.23 4.78 6.10
C ILE A 61 -12.76 4.73 6.22
N PHE A 62 -13.33 3.71 6.88
CA PHE A 62 -14.78 3.55 7.02
C PHE A 62 -15.36 4.44 8.11
N SER A 63 -14.53 4.90 9.06
CA SER A 63 -14.95 5.82 10.12
C SER A 63 -15.44 7.16 9.57
N GLY A 64 -14.92 7.59 8.41
CA GLY A 64 -15.15 8.94 7.88
C GLY A 64 -14.41 10.04 8.65
N ASP A 65 -13.57 9.66 9.63
CA ASP A 65 -12.81 10.60 10.44
C ASP A 65 -11.79 11.37 9.57
N PRO A 66 -11.85 12.71 9.52
CA PRO A 66 -10.91 13.52 8.75
C PRO A 66 -9.45 13.33 9.16
N GLU A 67 -9.17 13.05 10.43
CA GLU A 67 -7.79 12.83 10.87
C GLU A 67 -7.23 11.53 10.27
N THR A 68 -7.99 10.44 10.33
CA THR A 68 -7.64 9.17 9.69
C THR A 68 -7.47 9.33 8.17
N LEU A 69 -8.38 10.06 7.53
CA LEU A 69 -8.34 10.35 6.10
C LEU A 69 -7.20 11.32 5.72
N SER A 70 -6.68 12.12 6.65
CA SER A 70 -5.49 12.96 6.44
C SER A 70 -4.19 12.15 6.31
N ARG A 71 -4.23 10.86 6.71
CA ARG A 71 -3.12 9.90 6.65
C ARG A 71 -3.43 8.75 5.70
N SER A 72 -4.28 8.96 4.70
CA SER A 72 -4.66 7.91 3.75
C SER A 72 -4.34 8.30 2.30
N VAL A 73 -4.17 7.30 1.44
CA VAL A 73 -4.25 7.48 -0.02
C VAL A 73 -5.36 6.59 -0.52
N LEU A 74 -6.37 7.21 -1.13
CA LEU A 74 -7.54 6.50 -1.65
C LEU A 74 -7.48 6.44 -3.16
N THR A 75 -7.64 5.24 -3.69
CA THR A 75 -7.80 4.98 -5.12
C THR A 75 -9.17 4.35 -5.33
N ILE A 76 -10.08 5.04 -6.03
CA ILE A 76 -11.42 4.53 -6.33
C ILE A 76 -11.57 4.36 -7.85
N VAL A 77 -12.03 3.20 -8.27
CA VAL A 77 -12.34 2.90 -9.67
C VAL A 77 -13.83 3.10 -9.88
N TYR A 78 -14.17 3.81 -10.96
CA TYR A 78 -15.52 4.12 -11.39
C TYR A 78 -15.77 3.61 -12.82
N GLU A 79 -17.00 3.22 -13.10
CA GLU A 79 -17.50 3.08 -14.46
C GLU A 79 -17.51 4.46 -15.15
N LYS A 80 -16.96 4.55 -16.37
CA LYS A 80 -16.97 5.79 -17.17
C LYS A 80 -18.39 6.22 -17.49
N ASN A 81 -19.25 5.25 -17.81
CA ASN A 81 -20.67 5.45 -18.05
C ASN A 81 -21.40 5.32 -16.72
N GLY A 82 -22.15 6.34 -16.32
CA GLY A 82 -22.93 6.33 -15.07
C GLY A 82 -22.15 6.65 -13.80
N GLY A 83 -20.81 6.60 -13.81
CA GLY A 83 -20.00 7.06 -12.68
C GLY A 83 -20.10 6.20 -11.42
N ARG A 84 -20.58 4.95 -11.54
CA ARG A 84 -20.76 4.04 -10.40
C ARG A 84 -19.40 3.60 -9.83
N PRO A 85 -19.18 3.68 -8.50
CA PRO A 85 -17.97 3.17 -7.86
C PRO A 85 -17.98 1.63 -7.85
N VAL A 86 -16.88 1.02 -8.29
CA VAL A 86 -16.78 -0.44 -8.52
C VAL A 86 -15.67 -1.14 -7.73
N ALA A 87 -14.61 -0.42 -7.37
CA ALA A 87 -13.53 -0.95 -6.55
C ALA A 87 -12.78 0.18 -5.85
N PHE A 88 -12.11 -0.12 -4.75
CA PHE A 88 -11.19 0.81 -4.12
C PHE A 88 -9.95 0.12 -3.56
N ASN A 89 -8.89 0.91 -3.39
CA ASN A 89 -7.75 0.63 -2.53
C ASN A 89 -7.57 1.78 -1.55
N ALA A 90 -7.33 1.44 -0.29
CA ALA A 90 -7.07 2.40 0.77
C ALA A 90 -5.73 2.10 1.41
N LEU A 91 -4.71 2.91 1.09
CA LEU A 91 -3.42 2.87 1.78
C LEU A 91 -3.44 3.79 3.00
N ALA A 92 -2.74 3.38 4.05
CA ALA A 92 -2.44 4.25 5.19
C ALA A 92 -0.99 4.73 5.13
N ILE A 93 -0.75 5.98 5.51
CA ILE A 93 0.57 6.60 5.64
C ILE A 93 0.93 6.56 7.12
N LEU A 94 1.90 5.72 7.46
CA LEU A 94 2.34 5.51 8.83
C LEU A 94 3.68 6.20 9.03
N ASP A 95 3.75 7.15 9.95
CA ASP A 95 5.03 7.73 10.31
C ASP A 95 5.87 6.71 11.11
N ALA A 96 7.19 6.75 11.00
CA ALA A 96 8.12 5.97 11.78
C ALA A 96 9.46 6.69 11.91
N ASP A 97 10.29 6.29 12.87
CA ASP A 97 11.67 6.76 13.01
C ASP A 97 12.67 5.69 12.59
N LEU A 98 13.60 6.03 11.71
CA LEU A 98 14.76 5.22 11.38
C LEU A 98 16.04 6.05 11.48
N GLY A 99 16.85 5.72 12.49
CA GLY A 99 18.14 6.39 12.70
C GLY A 99 17.99 7.89 13.01
N GLY A 100 16.95 8.27 13.78
CA GLY A 100 16.66 9.67 14.12
C GLY A 100 16.05 10.46 12.96
N ARG A 101 15.54 9.77 11.93
CA ARG A 101 14.85 10.39 10.79
C ARG A 101 13.41 9.92 10.73
N SER A 102 12.50 10.89 10.63
CA SER A 102 11.11 10.61 10.29
C SER A 102 11.02 10.04 8.88
N VAL A 103 10.43 8.86 8.75
CA VAL A 103 10.13 8.20 7.49
C VAL A 103 8.65 7.86 7.42
N GLU A 104 8.08 7.88 6.23
CA GLU A 104 6.71 7.44 5.98
C GLU A 104 6.73 6.02 5.41
N VAL A 105 5.99 5.12 6.06
CA VAL A 105 5.69 3.77 5.57
C VAL A 105 4.31 3.77 4.94
N LEU A 106 4.22 3.37 3.67
CA LEU A 106 2.94 3.18 2.99
C LEU A 106 2.42 1.77 3.31
N HIS A 107 1.41 1.70 4.17
CA HIS A 107 0.68 0.46 4.41
C HIS A 107 -0.27 0.21 3.22
N LEU A 108 -0.09 -0.91 2.52
CA LEU A 108 -0.84 -1.23 1.30
C LEU A 108 -2.35 -1.36 1.53
N GLY A 109 -2.74 -1.67 2.77
CA GLY A 109 -4.10 -1.59 3.27
C GLY A 109 -5.10 -2.45 2.50
N LEU A 110 -6.35 -1.99 2.49
CA LEU A 110 -7.49 -2.78 2.04
C LEU A 110 -7.76 -2.58 0.55
N VAL A 111 -8.08 -3.68 -0.14
CA VAL A 111 -8.67 -3.65 -1.48
C VAL A 111 -10.01 -4.36 -1.46
N MET A 112 -11.02 -3.69 -2.02
CA MET A 112 -12.32 -4.29 -2.25
C MET A 112 -12.79 -4.03 -3.67
N VAL A 113 -13.42 -5.05 -4.24
CA VAL A 113 -14.00 -5.04 -5.58
C VAL A 113 -15.41 -5.60 -5.45
N ARG A 114 -16.39 -4.90 -6.03
CA ARG A 114 -17.78 -5.38 -6.02
C ARG A 114 -17.87 -6.76 -6.69
N PRO A 115 -18.72 -7.68 -6.20
CA PRO A 115 -18.78 -9.05 -6.71
C PRO A 115 -19.10 -9.15 -8.21
N ASP A 116 -19.92 -8.25 -8.73
CA ASP A 116 -20.40 -8.19 -10.12
C ASP A 116 -19.32 -7.81 -11.15
N VAL A 117 -18.14 -7.37 -10.70
CA VAL A 117 -17.05 -6.86 -11.55
C VAL A 117 -15.69 -7.48 -11.22
N ARG A 118 -15.66 -8.59 -10.45
CA ARG A 118 -14.43 -9.32 -10.13
C ARG A 118 -13.81 -9.96 -11.39
N GLY A 119 -12.48 -10.05 -11.42
CA GLY A 119 -11.74 -10.71 -12.52
C GLY A 119 -11.32 -9.80 -13.68
N ALA A 120 -11.70 -8.51 -13.67
CA ALA A 120 -11.36 -7.56 -14.74
C ALA A 120 -9.92 -6.98 -14.67
N GLY A 121 -8.95 -7.70 -14.08
CA GLY A 121 -7.55 -7.25 -13.99
C GLY A 121 -7.30 -6.05 -13.05
N LEU A 122 -8.30 -5.67 -12.23
CA LEU A 122 -8.31 -4.45 -11.42
C LEU A 122 -7.20 -4.37 -10.37
N SER A 123 -6.69 -5.51 -9.89
CA SER A 123 -5.65 -5.54 -8.85
C SER A 123 -4.35 -4.86 -9.27
N ALA A 124 -3.98 -4.94 -10.56
CA ALA A 124 -2.80 -4.26 -11.10
C ALA A 124 -2.98 -2.73 -11.08
N THR A 125 -4.17 -2.24 -11.43
CA THR A 125 -4.52 -0.81 -11.39
C THR A 125 -4.60 -0.29 -9.96
N LEU A 126 -5.17 -1.06 -9.03
CA LEU A 126 -5.43 -0.62 -7.66
C LEU A 126 -4.14 -0.46 -6.84
N TYR A 127 -3.26 -1.47 -6.85
CA TYR A 127 -2.00 -1.41 -6.08
C TYR A 127 -0.86 -0.76 -6.86
N GLY A 128 -0.66 -1.18 -8.11
CA GLY A 128 0.53 -0.86 -8.87
C GLY A 128 0.63 0.60 -9.27
N LEU A 129 -0.45 1.14 -9.86
CA LEU A 129 -0.46 2.51 -10.35
C LEU A 129 -0.32 3.53 -9.22
N THR A 130 -1.05 3.33 -8.12
CA THR A 130 -0.98 4.20 -6.94
C THR A 130 0.44 4.23 -6.37
N CYS A 131 1.05 3.05 -6.17
CA CYS A 131 2.42 2.95 -5.64
C CYS A 131 3.45 3.62 -6.58
N VAL A 132 3.31 3.43 -7.89
CA VAL A 132 4.22 4.05 -8.88
C VAL A 132 4.07 5.56 -8.90
N LEU A 133 2.84 6.09 -8.89
CA LEU A 133 2.62 7.54 -8.87
C LEU A 133 3.18 8.19 -7.61
N LEU A 134 2.97 7.57 -6.45
CA LEU A 134 3.56 8.03 -5.18
C LEU A 134 5.08 7.96 -5.20
N PHE A 135 5.65 6.90 -5.76
CA PHE A 135 7.10 6.76 -5.92
C PHE A 135 7.68 7.86 -6.82
N VAL A 136 7.10 8.09 -8.00
CA VAL A 136 7.51 9.15 -8.93
C VAL A 136 7.37 10.53 -8.29
N ARG A 137 6.27 10.78 -7.57
CA ARG A 137 6.04 12.03 -6.84
C ARG A 137 7.06 12.27 -5.73
N ARG A 138 7.55 11.20 -5.10
CA ARG A 138 8.68 11.23 -4.16
C ARG A 138 10.04 11.25 -4.87
N GLN A 139 10.07 11.74 -6.11
CA GLN A 139 11.25 11.82 -6.96
C GLN A 139 11.93 10.45 -7.11
N CYS A 140 11.18 9.35 -7.13
CA CYS A 140 11.74 8.00 -7.20
C CYS A 140 12.74 7.66 -6.07
N ARG A 141 12.60 8.28 -4.89
CA ARG A 141 13.30 7.86 -3.68
C ARG A 141 12.63 6.62 -3.11
N ALA A 142 13.42 5.72 -2.52
CA ALA A 142 12.90 4.51 -1.92
C ALA A 142 11.84 4.82 -0.86
N VAL A 143 10.72 4.10 -0.91
CA VAL A 143 9.60 4.26 0.03
C VAL A 143 9.39 2.94 0.75
N TRP A 144 9.33 2.98 2.07
CA TRP A 144 8.99 1.82 2.87
C TRP A 144 7.52 1.46 2.67
N ILE A 145 7.23 0.17 2.56
CA ILE A 145 5.87 -0.36 2.53
C ILE A 145 5.65 -1.33 3.67
N SER A 146 4.39 -1.49 4.06
CA SER A 146 3.96 -2.60 4.89
C SER A 146 2.69 -3.25 4.34
N SER A 147 2.49 -4.53 4.64
CA SER A 147 1.29 -5.28 4.34
C SER A 147 0.95 -6.21 5.50
N VAL A 148 -0.33 -6.34 5.82
CA VAL A 148 -0.82 -7.23 6.87
C VAL A 148 -1.86 -8.14 6.24
N THR A 149 -1.62 -9.45 6.26
CA THR A 149 -2.54 -10.41 5.65
C THR A 149 -2.28 -11.86 6.07
N GLN A 150 -3.34 -12.65 6.10
CA GLN A 150 -3.30 -14.12 6.18
C GLN A 150 -3.50 -14.78 4.81
N VAL A 151 -3.60 -14.02 3.72
CA VAL A 151 -3.92 -14.56 2.39
C VAL A 151 -2.64 -14.88 1.61
N PRO A 152 -2.33 -16.16 1.28
CA PRO A 152 -1.09 -16.52 0.61
C PRO A 152 -0.86 -15.80 -0.73
N ALA A 153 -1.92 -15.60 -1.52
CA ALA A 153 -1.82 -14.87 -2.78
C ALA A 153 -1.31 -13.43 -2.60
N VAL A 154 -1.69 -12.77 -1.50
CA VAL A 154 -1.25 -11.40 -1.18
C VAL A 154 0.19 -11.43 -0.68
N VAL A 155 0.54 -12.39 0.19
CA VAL A 155 1.92 -12.58 0.67
C VAL A 155 2.91 -12.73 -0.49
N GLY A 156 2.56 -13.60 -1.44
CA GLY A 156 3.35 -13.81 -2.66
C GLY A 156 3.38 -12.57 -3.57
N MET A 157 2.24 -11.90 -3.76
CA MET A 157 2.18 -10.67 -4.55
C MET A 157 3.11 -9.58 -4.01
N VAL A 158 3.13 -9.36 -2.70
CA VAL A 158 4.01 -8.37 -2.04
C VAL A 158 5.47 -8.78 -2.21
N ALA A 159 5.81 -10.03 -1.90
CA ALA A 159 7.17 -10.57 -2.04
C ALA A 159 7.71 -10.48 -3.49
N GLU A 160 6.87 -10.74 -4.49
CA GLU A 160 7.25 -10.69 -5.91
C GLU A 160 7.30 -9.27 -6.49
N THR A 161 6.63 -8.31 -5.85
CA THR A 161 6.46 -6.95 -6.41
C THR A 161 7.42 -5.95 -5.78
N PHE A 162 7.63 -6.01 -4.46
CA PHE A 162 8.46 -5.05 -3.73
C PHE A 162 9.86 -5.59 -3.46
N SER A 163 10.79 -4.71 -3.17
CA SER A 163 12.20 -5.03 -2.90
C SER A 163 12.43 -5.20 -1.41
N ASP A 164 13.45 -5.97 -1.04
CA ASP A 164 13.85 -6.22 0.36
C ASP A 164 12.67 -6.57 1.26
N VAL A 165 11.79 -7.48 0.82
CA VAL A 165 10.60 -7.84 1.60
C VAL A 165 10.96 -8.87 2.67
N TYR A 166 10.56 -8.60 3.91
CA TYR A 166 10.59 -9.56 5.01
C TYR A 166 9.28 -9.56 5.82
N PRO A 167 8.73 -10.74 6.14
CA PRO A 167 9.06 -12.06 5.58
C PRO A 167 8.61 -12.15 4.12
N SER A 168 9.34 -12.89 3.27
CA SER A 168 9.00 -13.08 1.85
C SER A 168 9.03 -14.55 1.45
N ARG A 169 10.22 -15.15 1.47
CA ARG A 169 10.45 -16.57 1.19
C ARG A 169 11.29 -17.22 2.30
N PRO A 170 11.28 -18.55 2.44
CA PRO A 170 12.18 -19.24 3.35
C PRO A 170 13.64 -18.78 3.14
N GLY A 171 14.32 -18.47 4.24
CA GLY A 171 15.69 -17.95 4.21
C GLY A 171 15.83 -16.45 3.87
N ALA A 172 14.73 -15.71 3.69
CA ALA A 172 14.78 -14.25 3.60
C ALA A 172 15.41 -13.66 4.87
N ARG A 173 16.29 -12.67 4.69
CA ARG A 173 17.01 -12.05 5.81
C ARG A 173 16.21 -10.89 6.38
N ARG A 174 16.01 -10.92 7.70
CA ARG A 174 15.56 -9.76 8.47
C ARG A 174 16.70 -8.78 8.61
N SER A 175 16.42 -7.49 8.41
CA SER A 175 17.37 -6.41 8.76
C SER A 175 16.88 -5.66 10.00
N PHE A 176 17.76 -4.90 10.63
CA PHE A 176 17.41 -4.04 11.77
C PHE A 176 16.28 -3.04 11.42
N HIS A 177 16.25 -2.52 10.19
CA HIS A 177 15.17 -1.63 9.75
C HIS A 177 13.82 -2.33 9.72
N HIS A 178 13.76 -3.60 9.28
CA HIS A 178 12.51 -4.37 9.30
C HIS A 178 11.97 -4.49 10.72
N GLU A 179 12.83 -4.90 11.66
CA GLU A 179 12.44 -5.09 13.06
C GLU A 179 11.98 -3.77 13.69
N ARG A 180 12.74 -2.69 13.48
CA ARG A 180 12.43 -1.38 14.04
C ARG A 180 11.15 -0.77 13.47
N LEU A 181 10.89 -0.96 12.18
CA LEU A 181 9.63 -0.53 11.56
C LEU A 181 8.46 -1.36 12.07
N ALA A 182 8.60 -2.69 12.15
CA ALA A 182 7.53 -3.58 12.62
C ALA A 182 7.10 -3.25 14.05
N GLN A 183 8.06 -3.05 14.95
CA GLN A 183 7.79 -2.64 16.34
C GLN A 183 7.03 -1.32 16.40
N GLN A 184 7.41 -0.32 15.60
CA GLN A 184 6.73 0.98 15.59
C GLN A 184 5.34 0.93 14.98
N ILE A 185 5.16 0.14 13.91
CA ILE A 185 3.86 -0.08 13.28
C ILE A 185 2.92 -0.75 14.28
N MET A 186 3.35 -1.82 14.94
CA MET A 186 2.51 -2.53 15.90
C MET A 186 2.26 -1.72 17.18
N GLY A 187 3.26 -0.97 17.65
CA GLY A 187 3.12 -0.16 18.86
C GLY A 187 2.26 1.09 18.70
N ARG A 188 2.12 1.65 17.48
CA ARG A 188 1.42 2.94 17.27
C ARG A 188 0.28 2.90 16.25
N TRP A 189 0.37 2.02 15.26
CA TRP A 189 -0.43 2.12 14.04
C TRP A 189 -1.33 0.91 13.77
N ARG A 190 -1.35 -0.09 14.65
CA ARG A 190 -2.20 -1.30 14.51
C ARG A 190 -3.68 -1.01 14.22
N HIS A 191 -4.22 0.05 14.82
CA HIS A 191 -5.59 0.50 14.60
C HIS A 191 -5.87 0.93 13.14
N ALA A 192 -4.85 1.37 12.39
CA ALA A 192 -5.01 1.85 11.02
C ALA A 192 -5.43 0.73 10.04
N PHE A 193 -5.21 -0.52 10.42
CA PHE A 193 -5.59 -1.70 9.65
C PHE A 193 -6.48 -2.68 10.45
N GLY A 194 -7.20 -2.16 11.46
CA GLY A 194 -8.27 -2.90 12.14
C GLY A 194 -7.78 -3.98 13.10
N VAL A 195 -6.56 -3.83 13.63
CA VAL A 195 -6.00 -4.72 14.66
C VAL A 195 -6.21 -4.10 16.04
N GLY A 196 -6.82 -4.88 16.94
CA GLY A 196 -7.16 -4.47 18.30
C GLY A 196 -5.96 -4.39 19.25
N GLU A 197 -6.19 -3.89 20.47
CA GLU A 197 -5.12 -3.72 21.46
C GLU A 197 -4.64 -5.02 22.10
N GLU A 198 -5.52 -6.01 22.15
CA GLU A 198 -5.31 -7.37 22.64
C GLU A 198 -4.48 -8.23 21.69
N ALA A 199 -4.32 -7.81 20.44
CA ALA A 199 -3.53 -8.53 19.46
C ALA A 199 -2.05 -8.52 19.89
N GLY A 200 -1.43 -9.71 19.89
CA GLY A 200 -0.02 -9.85 20.15
C GLY A 200 0.83 -9.61 18.90
N PHE A 201 2.12 -9.43 19.09
CA PHE A 201 3.07 -9.38 17.97
C PHE A 201 4.30 -10.24 18.26
N ASP A 202 4.48 -11.28 17.46
CA ASP A 202 5.70 -12.08 17.43
C ASP A 202 6.73 -11.38 16.53
N THR A 203 7.68 -10.70 17.17
CA THR A 203 8.75 -9.94 16.50
C THR A 203 9.72 -10.81 15.73
N ASP A 204 9.80 -12.12 16.02
CA ASP A 204 10.73 -13.01 15.35
C ASP A 204 10.16 -13.55 14.06
N ARG A 205 8.87 -13.88 14.05
CA ARG A 205 8.17 -14.39 12.87
C ARG A 205 7.44 -13.31 12.08
N PHE A 206 7.32 -12.11 12.63
CA PHE A 206 6.51 -11.00 12.10
C PHE A 206 5.04 -11.41 11.96
N VAL A 207 4.54 -12.12 12.97
CA VAL A 207 3.16 -12.59 13.04
C VAL A 207 2.40 -11.76 14.06
N ILE A 208 1.30 -11.15 13.62
CA ILE A 208 0.32 -10.51 14.49
C ILE A 208 -0.63 -11.60 14.94
N THR A 209 -0.70 -11.84 16.25
CA THR A 209 -1.58 -12.87 16.80
C THR A 209 -2.94 -12.27 17.13
N ASN A 210 -4.01 -13.00 16.83
CA ASN A 210 -5.38 -12.53 17.09
C ASN A 210 -5.66 -11.15 16.45
N ALA A 211 -5.31 -11.00 15.17
CA ALA A 211 -5.31 -9.73 14.45
C ALA A 211 -6.71 -9.16 14.18
N TYR A 212 -7.72 -10.02 14.07
CA TYR A 212 -9.06 -9.65 13.61
C TYR A 212 -10.00 -9.24 14.76
N THR A 213 -9.61 -8.20 15.48
CA THR A 213 -10.30 -7.76 16.71
C THR A 213 -10.60 -6.25 16.77
N GLY A 214 -9.95 -5.46 15.92
CA GLY A 214 -10.13 -4.00 15.86
C GLY A 214 -11.17 -3.55 14.84
N GLY A 215 -12.23 -4.34 14.62
CA GLY A 215 -13.27 -4.06 13.62
C GLY A 215 -12.99 -4.62 12.23
N SER A 216 -12.00 -5.51 12.11
CA SER A 216 -11.66 -6.23 10.87
C SER A 216 -12.18 -7.67 10.85
N ASP A 217 -12.94 -8.10 11.87
CA ASP A 217 -13.44 -9.45 12.12
C ASP A 217 -14.00 -10.15 10.87
N GLU A 218 -14.76 -9.41 10.08
CA GLU A 218 -15.44 -9.89 8.86
C GLU A 218 -14.50 -10.17 7.68
N LEU A 219 -13.21 -9.84 7.82
CA LEU A 219 -12.15 -10.16 6.88
C LEU A 219 -11.43 -11.47 7.23
N LYS A 220 -11.69 -12.07 8.40
CA LYS A 220 -11.04 -13.31 8.82
C LYS A 220 -11.42 -14.45 7.88
N LYS A 221 -10.43 -15.19 7.39
CA LYS A 221 -10.59 -16.33 6.49
C LYS A 221 -9.95 -17.57 7.09
N SER A 222 -10.53 -18.73 6.81
CA SER A 222 -9.81 -19.99 6.99
C SER A 222 -8.75 -20.16 5.90
N PHE A 223 -7.74 -20.99 6.18
CA PHE A 223 -6.73 -21.33 5.17
C PHE A 223 -7.39 -21.87 3.89
N ASP A 224 -8.39 -22.74 4.01
CA ASP A 224 -9.05 -23.39 2.87
C ASP A 224 -9.76 -22.41 1.93
N ILE A 225 -10.32 -21.33 2.48
CA ILE A 225 -11.03 -20.29 1.72
C ILE A 225 -10.08 -19.20 1.23
N ALA A 226 -8.95 -18.98 1.92
CA ALA A 226 -7.96 -17.99 1.54
C ALA A 226 -7.38 -18.30 0.16
N ALA A 227 -7.37 -17.29 -0.71
CA ALA A 227 -6.86 -17.42 -2.07
C ALA A 227 -5.38 -17.86 -2.06
N LYS A 228 -5.10 -18.97 -2.73
CA LYS A 228 -3.75 -19.55 -2.83
C LYS A 228 -2.91 -18.79 -3.83
N HIS A 229 -1.62 -18.71 -3.55
CA HIS A 229 -0.64 -18.27 -4.52
C HIS A 229 -0.31 -19.42 -5.48
N ARG A 230 0.06 -19.07 -6.73
CA ARG A 230 0.47 -20.03 -7.77
C ARG A 230 1.74 -20.81 -7.40
N ASP A 231 2.64 -20.16 -6.67
CA ASP A 231 3.85 -20.76 -6.12
C ASP A 231 3.55 -21.24 -4.69
N ALA A 232 3.72 -22.56 -4.49
CA ALA A 232 3.41 -23.25 -3.24
C ALA A 232 4.21 -22.72 -2.04
N ILE A 233 5.41 -22.15 -2.26
CA ILE A 233 6.27 -21.65 -1.19
C ILE A 233 5.54 -20.65 -0.29
N TYR A 234 4.70 -19.78 -0.87
CA TYR A 234 3.93 -18.80 -0.08
C TYR A 234 2.72 -19.43 0.62
N ASN A 235 2.13 -20.47 0.03
CA ASN A 235 1.06 -21.23 0.67
C ASN A 235 1.60 -21.94 1.92
N ASP A 236 2.76 -22.58 1.79
CA ASP A 236 3.42 -23.33 2.86
C ASP A 236 3.92 -22.40 3.96
N LEU A 237 4.48 -21.23 3.59
CA LEU A 237 4.87 -20.20 4.53
C LEU A 237 3.70 -19.78 5.42
N CYS A 238 2.54 -19.46 4.82
CA CYS A 238 1.39 -19.02 5.59
C CYS A 238 0.77 -20.17 6.40
N ALA A 239 0.72 -21.38 5.85
CA ALA A 239 0.21 -22.57 6.56
C ALA A 239 1.05 -22.92 7.79
N THR A 240 2.38 -22.73 7.71
CA THR A 240 3.31 -23.03 8.81
C THR A 240 3.37 -21.91 9.83
N ALA A 241 3.32 -20.65 9.39
CA ALA A 241 3.54 -19.50 10.26
C ALA A 241 2.30 -19.03 11.02
N LEU A 242 1.09 -19.23 10.46
CA LEU A 242 -0.14 -18.61 10.95
C LEU A 242 -1.10 -19.62 11.58
N ASP A 243 -1.66 -19.24 12.73
CA ASP A 243 -2.86 -19.87 13.28
C ASP A 243 -4.12 -19.17 12.76
N TYR A 244 -4.73 -19.75 11.72
CA TYR A 244 -5.97 -19.23 11.13
C TYR A 244 -7.18 -19.33 12.08
N SER A 245 -7.16 -20.27 13.03
CA SER A 245 -8.25 -20.42 13.99
C SER A 245 -8.25 -19.27 14.99
N ARG A 246 -7.06 -18.87 15.46
CA ARG A 246 -6.86 -17.65 16.24
C ARG A 246 -7.09 -16.39 15.40
N GLY A 247 -6.73 -16.42 14.12
CA GLY A 247 -6.85 -15.28 13.21
C GLY A 247 -5.56 -14.47 13.20
N ASP A 248 -4.45 -15.16 12.94
CA ASP A 248 -3.14 -14.53 12.81
C ASP A 248 -2.96 -13.91 11.43
N ASP A 249 -2.22 -12.81 11.37
CA ASP A 249 -1.79 -12.19 10.12
C ASP A 249 -0.26 -12.08 10.04
N LEU A 250 0.27 -12.14 8.82
CA LEU A 250 1.68 -11.88 8.54
C LEU A 250 1.88 -10.39 8.26
N LEU A 251 2.78 -9.75 9.01
CA LEU A 251 3.23 -8.38 8.75
C LEU A 251 4.46 -8.42 7.84
N GLN A 252 4.30 -8.03 6.58
CA GLN A 252 5.41 -7.85 5.65
C GLN A 252 5.86 -6.40 5.60
N ILE A 253 7.16 -6.18 5.56
CA ILE A 253 7.79 -4.88 5.35
C ILE A 253 8.74 -5.00 4.17
N GLY A 254 8.76 -4.01 3.30
CA GLY A 254 9.67 -3.95 2.17
C GLY A 254 9.79 -2.54 1.62
N GLN A 255 10.24 -2.42 0.37
CA GLN A 255 10.47 -1.13 -0.27
C GLN A 255 9.92 -1.07 -1.70
N ILE A 256 9.35 0.08 -2.05
CA ILE A 256 9.22 0.53 -3.43
C ILE A 256 10.51 1.26 -3.78
N ASP A 257 11.27 0.70 -4.70
CA ASP A 257 12.49 1.29 -5.27
C ASP A 257 12.46 1.19 -6.80
N MET A 258 13.55 1.62 -7.46
CA MET A 258 13.65 1.53 -8.92
C MET A 258 13.58 0.09 -9.44
N ARG A 259 13.98 -0.91 -8.63
CA ARG A 259 13.87 -2.34 -8.99
C ARG A 259 12.43 -2.85 -8.90
N ALA A 260 11.66 -2.36 -7.93
CA ALA A 260 10.23 -2.62 -7.84
C ALA A 260 9.48 -1.93 -9.00
N ALA A 261 9.84 -0.68 -9.32
CA ALA A 261 9.28 0.06 -10.44
C ALA A 261 9.58 -0.61 -11.79
N SER A 262 10.80 -1.09 -12.00
CA SER A 262 11.17 -1.82 -13.22
C SER A 262 10.42 -3.14 -13.37
N ARG A 263 10.28 -3.92 -12.27
CA ARG A 263 9.46 -5.13 -12.25
C ARG A 263 7.99 -4.86 -12.57
N TYR A 264 7.44 -3.78 -12.03
CA TYR A 264 6.07 -3.37 -12.34
C TYR A 264 5.91 -2.99 -13.81
N LEU A 265 6.82 -2.17 -14.34
CA LEU A 265 6.82 -1.80 -15.76
C LEU A 265 6.93 -3.02 -16.67
N ALA A 266 7.80 -3.98 -16.36
CA ALA A 266 7.92 -5.22 -17.13
C ALA A 266 6.63 -6.08 -17.12
N LYS A 267 5.85 -6.03 -16.04
CA LYS A 267 4.54 -6.70 -15.96
C LYS A 267 3.46 -5.99 -16.79
N VAL A 268 3.51 -4.66 -16.90
CA VAL A 268 2.50 -3.85 -17.62
C VAL A 268 2.85 -3.66 -19.10
N ALA A 269 4.13 -3.60 -19.45
CA ALA A 269 4.67 -3.48 -20.79
C ALA A 269 5.79 -4.52 -20.97
N PRO A 270 5.51 -5.68 -21.60
CA PRO A 270 6.50 -6.75 -21.74
C PRO A 270 7.76 -6.25 -22.46
N PRO A 271 8.96 -6.66 -22.01
CA PRO A 271 10.23 -6.17 -22.54
C PRO A 271 10.46 -6.55 -24.00
N ASP A 272 9.71 -7.51 -24.53
CA ASP A 272 9.80 -7.95 -25.92
C ASP A 272 9.04 -7.03 -26.90
N THR A 273 8.38 -5.99 -26.38
CA THR A 273 7.67 -4.99 -27.18
C THR A 273 8.51 -3.71 -27.33
N VAL A 274 8.41 -3.05 -28.50
CA VAL A 274 9.09 -1.76 -28.74
C VAL A 274 8.78 -0.72 -27.64
N PRO A 275 7.52 -0.55 -27.19
CA PRO A 275 7.21 0.30 -26.04
C PRO A 275 7.86 -0.17 -24.72
N GLY A 276 7.98 -1.48 -24.49
CA GLY A 276 8.65 -2.05 -23.32
C GLY A 276 10.16 -1.77 -23.28
N LEU A 277 10.84 -1.89 -24.42
CA LEU A 277 12.26 -1.54 -24.56
C LEU A 277 12.50 -0.03 -24.37
N LEU A 278 11.68 0.82 -25.00
CA LEU A 278 11.74 2.27 -24.81
C LEU A 278 11.48 2.68 -23.35
N GLY A 279 10.49 2.07 -22.69
CA GLY A 279 10.20 2.30 -21.28
C GLY A 279 11.35 1.89 -20.36
N SER A 280 11.99 0.75 -20.64
CA SER A 280 13.17 0.28 -19.88
C SER A 280 14.37 1.21 -20.06
N PHE A 281 14.63 1.67 -21.30
CA PHE A 281 15.70 2.62 -21.58
C PHE A 281 15.45 3.99 -20.93
N ALA A 282 14.22 4.50 -20.99
CA ALA A 282 13.83 5.74 -20.31
C ALA A 282 14.01 5.63 -18.79
N LEU A 283 13.61 4.50 -18.19
CA LEU A 283 13.79 4.25 -16.77
C LEU A 283 15.27 4.24 -16.37
N LEU A 284 16.13 3.61 -17.18
CA LEU A 284 17.59 3.61 -16.97
C LEU A 284 18.18 5.02 -17.06
N MET A 285 17.78 5.83 -18.05
CA MET A 285 18.24 7.22 -18.19
C MET A 285 17.77 8.10 -17.02
N ILE A 286 16.53 7.89 -16.57
CA ILE A 286 15.99 8.55 -15.38
C ILE A 286 16.82 8.17 -14.14
N GLN A 287 17.12 6.88 -13.97
CA GLN A 287 17.89 6.37 -12.83
C GLN A 287 19.34 6.86 -12.79
N ALA A 288 20.01 6.85 -13.94
CA ALA A 288 21.44 7.09 -14.03
C ALA A 288 21.82 8.57 -14.08
N ALA A 289 20.97 9.43 -14.66
CA ALA A 289 21.31 10.83 -14.91
C ALA A 289 20.34 11.82 -14.28
N LEU A 290 19.02 11.66 -14.51
CA LEU A 290 18.04 12.67 -14.10
C LEU A 290 17.78 12.67 -12.60
N LEU A 291 17.58 11.49 -11.98
CA LEU A 291 17.28 11.40 -10.54
C LEU A 291 18.44 11.88 -9.66
N PRO A 292 19.71 11.49 -9.89
CA PRO A 292 20.82 12.03 -9.12
C PRO A 292 20.90 13.56 -9.21
N LEU A 293 20.70 14.14 -10.41
CA LEU A 293 20.70 15.59 -10.61
C LEU A 293 19.52 16.27 -9.92
N VAL A 294 18.29 15.76 -10.07
CA VAL A 294 17.10 16.28 -9.40
C VAL A 294 17.24 16.20 -7.89
N HIS A 295 17.72 15.08 -7.37
CA HIS A 295 17.94 14.91 -5.93
C HIS A 295 19.02 15.85 -5.40
N TRP A 296 20.09 16.09 -6.17
CA TRP A 296 21.14 17.02 -5.76
C TRP A 296 20.64 18.46 -5.75
N LEU A 297 19.88 18.87 -6.78
CA LEU A 297 19.37 20.22 -6.92
C LEU A 297 18.17 20.54 -5.99
N ASP A 298 17.50 19.52 -5.46
CA ASP A 298 16.45 19.70 -4.46
C ASP A 298 17.04 20.09 -3.10
N HIS A 299 16.92 21.38 -2.76
CA HIS A 299 17.38 21.96 -1.51
C HIS A 299 16.41 21.74 -0.33
N THR A 300 15.22 21.17 -0.58
CA THR A 300 14.16 21.03 0.43
C THR A 300 14.23 19.73 1.21
N GLN A 301 15.06 18.75 0.80
CA GLN A 301 15.25 17.49 1.51
C GLN A 301 16.71 17.18 1.88
N PRO A 302 16.96 16.63 3.09
CA PRO A 302 18.31 16.36 3.58
C PRO A 302 18.95 15.12 2.91
N TRP A 303 20.26 15.20 2.67
CA TRP A 303 21.07 14.17 2.02
C TRP A 303 22.05 13.52 3.00
N GLY A 304 21.53 12.68 3.89
CA GLY A 304 22.42 11.82 4.67
C GLY A 304 23.41 12.60 5.54
N SER A 305 24.67 12.14 5.54
CA SER A 305 25.82 12.83 6.14
C SER A 305 26.39 13.97 5.28
N LEU A 306 26.00 14.06 4.01
CA LEU A 306 26.56 15.02 3.05
C LEU A 306 25.89 16.40 3.08
N ARG A 307 24.76 16.53 3.77
CA ARG A 307 24.12 17.83 4.03
C ARG A 307 23.41 17.80 5.38
N ALA A 308 24.06 18.39 6.38
CA ALA A 308 23.49 18.56 7.72
C ALA A 308 22.31 19.53 7.72
N TRP A 309 21.44 19.37 8.72
CA TRP A 309 20.21 20.14 8.91
C TRP A 309 20.49 21.65 9.01
N LYS A 310 19.69 22.47 8.33
CA LYS A 310 19.54 23.88 8.69
C LYS A 310 18.47 23.95 9.77
N THR A 311 18.91 24.14 11.01
CA THR A 311 18.07 24.55 12.14
C THR A 311 17.23 25.77 11.80
#